data_AF-A0A455B0M9-F1
#
_entry.id   AF-A0A455B0M9-F1
#
_cell.length_a   1.000
_cell.length_b   1.000
_cell.length_c   1.000
_cell.angle_alpha   90.00
_cell.angle_beta   90.00
_cell.angle_gamma   90.00
#
_symmetry.space_group_name_H-M   'P 1'
#
loop_
_entity.id
_entity.type
_entity.pdbx_description
1 polymer ?
#
loop_
_entity_poly.entity_id
_entity_poly.type
_entity_poly.pdbx_seq_one_letter_code
_entity_poly.pdbx_strand_id
1 'polypeptide(L)'
;MYETVLSFFSSFPRECSFLDRDVGQNWMPLFLCLRLHGITKGKDLEELRHINFFPESLLVRVIANHYHALENGGDMAHVKDLTTQGVRFGLLFNQEYTTHSKVIAIYGFFFEIKGVKHDTTSYSFHMQRIRHTDLEFASSVYEHSTISLRAERLVTYEIRARTLVDGKWQEFTTNQIKQKFGLLKSSCKSHALKIQTVGIPIYASFSFVFSLS
;
A
#
# COMPACT_ATOMS: atom_id res chain seq x y z
N MET A 1 22.95 9.30 -10.41
CA MET A 1 22.58 9.31 -8.98
C MET A 1 21.93 7.99 -8.57
N TYR A 2 20.85 7.54 -9.22
CA TYR A 2 20.19 6.25 -8.92
C TYR A 2 21.16 5.05 -8.96
N GLU A 3 21.88 4.86 -10.08
CA GLU A 3 22.86 3.76 -10.22
C GLU A 3 24.01 3.84 -9.21
N THR A 4 24.45 5.06 -8.89
CA THR A 4 25.50 5.30 -7.88
C THR A 4 25.06 4.84 -6.49
N VAL A 5 23.81 5.14 -6.11
CA VAL A 5 23.24 4.72 -4.82
C VAL A 5 23.05 3.21 -4.77
N LEU A 6 22.55 2.61 -5.86
CA LEU A 6 22.42 1.16 -5.94
C LEU A 6 23.79 0.46 -5.84
N SER A 7 24.77 0.93 -6.61
CA SER A 7 26.13 0.39 -6.59
C SER A 7 26.80 0.53 -5.24
N PHE A 8 26.50 1.60 -4.50
CA PHE A 8 27.00 1.77 -3.14
C PHE A 8 26.48 0.66 -2.22
N PHE A 9 25.16 0.44 -2.18
CA PHE A 9 24.59 -0.58 -1.30
C PHE A 9 24.92 -2.01 -1.74
N SER A 10 24.93 -2.28 -3.06
CA SER A 10 25.28 -3.61 -3.57
C SER A 10 26.76 -3.95 -3.43
N SER A 11 27.64 -2.97 -3.16
CA SER A 11 29.06 -3.20 -2.89
C SER A 11 29.34 -3.82 -1.52
N PHE A 12 28.36 -3.81 -0.60
CA PHE A 12 28.52 -4.37 0.73
C PHE A 12 28.59 -5.91 0.72
N PRO A 13 29.45 -6.53 1.55
CA PRO A 13 29.50 -7.99 1.74
C PRO A 13 28.12 -8.60 1.99
N ARG A 14 27.80 -9.73 1.33
CA ARG A 14 26.47 -10.36 1.37
C ARG A 14 26.16 -11.06 2.70
N GLU A 15 27.17 -11.27 3.53
CA GLU A 15 27.06 -11.87 4.84
C GLU A 15 26.33 -10.94 5.84
N CYS A 16 26.27 -9.63 5.55
CA CYS A 16 25.63 -8.65 6.41
C CYS A 16 25.07 -7.46 5.61
N SER A 17 23.74 -7.31 5.65
CA SER A 17 23.03 -6.21 4.98
C SER A 17 23.44 -4.85 5.55
N PHE A 18 23.19 -3.77 4.81
CA PHE A 18 23.49 -2.41 5.31
C PHE A 18 22.83 -2.14 6.67
N LEU A 19 21.56 -2.49 6.83
CA LEU A 19 20.81 -2.23 8.07
C LEU A 19 21.23 -3.12 9.25
N ASP A 20 21.88 -4.26 9.01
CA ASP A 20 22.41 -5.10 10.09
C ASP A 20 23.72 -4.54 10.70
N ARG A 21 24.38 -3.60 10.02
CA ARG A 21 25.64 -2.97 10.47
C ARG A 21 25.37 -1.87 11.50
N ASP A 22 26.35 -1.56 12.34
CA ASP A 22 26.25 -0.53 13.38
C ASP A 22 25.74 0.82 12.86
N VAL A 23 26.26 1.28 11.71
CA VAL A 23 25.80 2.53 11.09
C VAL A 23 24.35 2.42 10.61
N GLY A 24 23.96 1.28 10.05
CA GLY A 24 22.62 1.02 9.52
C GLY A 24 21.55 0.84 10.61
N GLN A 25 21.90 0.26 11.76
CA GLN A 25 21.00 0.09 12.90
C GLN A 25 20.45 1.43 13.40
N ASN A 26 21.24 2.50 13.34
CA ASN A 26 20.79 3.85 13.67
C ASN A 26 19.65 4.34 12.75
N TRP A 27 19.58 3.81 11.52
CA TRP A 27 18.54 4.14 10.54
C TRP A 27 17.42 3.11 10.48
N MET A 28 17.55 1.97 11.16
CA MET A 28 16.55 0.91 11.18
C MET A 28 15.13 1.43 11.48
N PRO A 29 14.90 2.31 12.48
CA PRO A 29 13.55 2.82 12.75
C PRO A 29 12.92 3.58 11.56
N LEU A 30 13.74 4.31 10.80
CA LEU A 30 13.29 5.04 9.61
C LEU A 30 12.88 4.06 8.51
N PHE A 31 13.69 3.02 8.28
CA PHE A 31 13.44 2.07 7.21
C PHE A 31 12.36 1.03 7.54
N LEU A 32 12.11 0.74 8.83
CA LEU A 32 10.93 -0.02 9.27
C LEU A 32 9.61 0.70 8.97
N CYS A 33 9.64 2.02 8.75
CA CYS A 33 8.47 2.75 8.28
C CYS A 33 8.16 2.47 6.79
N LEU A 34 9.13 2.00 6.00
CA LEU A 34 8.91 1.53 4.64
C LEU A 34 8.22 0.17 4.71
N ARG A 35 6.89 0.18 4.60
CA ARG A 35 6.07 -1.03 4.72
C ARG A 35 6.22 -1.93 3.50
N LEU A 36 7.21 -2.83 3.55
CA LEU A 36 7.56 -3.75 2.46
C LEU A 36 6.45 -4.75 2.10
N HIS A 37 5.43 -4.93 2.95
CA HIS A 37 4.26 -5.77 2.65
C HIS A 37 3.47 -5.35 1.40
N GLY A 38 3.67 -4.12 0.91
CA GLY A 38 3.11 -3.70 -0.38
C GLY A 38 3.80 -4.32 -1.60
N ILE A 39 4.96 -4.97 -1.41
CA ILE A 39 5.78 -5.55 -2.48
C ILE A 39 5.36 -7.00 -2.71
N THR A 40 4.43 -7.18 -3.64
CA THR A 40 3.82 -8.49 -3.94
C THR A 40 4.49 -9.22 -5.10
N LYS A 41 5.36 -8.56 -5.87
CA LYS A 41 6.03 -9.17 -7.03
C LYS A 41 7.36 -9.79 -6.61
N GLY A 42 7.56 -11.05 -6.97
CA GLY A 42 8.81 -11.76 -6.67
C GLY A 42 10.05 -11.05 -7.21
N LYS A 43 9.99 -10.52 -8.43
CA LYS A 43 11.10 -9.75 -9.03
C LYS A 43 11.54 -8.54 -8.20
N ASP A 44 10.58 -7.82 -7.61
CA ASP A 44 10.86 -6.62 -6.82
C ASP A 44 11.54 -7.02 -5.48
N LEU A 45 11.21 -8.19 -4.94
CA LEU A 45 11.85 -8.76 -3.75
C LEU A 45 13.26 -9.28 -4.03
N GLU A 46 13.48 -9.88 -5.20
CA GLU A 46 14.83 -10.28 -5.64
C GLU A 46 15.72 -9.06 -5.88
N GLU A 47 15.20 -7.98 -6.45
CA GLU A 47 15.92 -6.72 -6.55
C GLU A 47 16.31 -6.18 -5.17
N LEU A 48 15.38 -6.16 -4.20
CA LEU A 48 15.69 -5.74 -2.82
C LEU A 48 16.78 -6.60 -2.15
N ARG A 49 16.76 -7.91 -2.41
CA ARG A 49 17.80 -8.83 -1.94
C ARG A 49 19.15 -8.51 -2.59
N HIS A 50 19.16 -8.18 -3.87
CA HIS A 50 20.38 -7.82 -4.59
C HIS A 50 21.01 -6.51 -4.12
N ILE A 51 20.20 -5.52 -3.72
CA ILE A 51 20.69 -4.23 -3.19
C ILE A 51 21.43 -4.44 -1.85
N ASN A 52 21.21 -5.57 -1.16
CA ASN A 52 21.84 -5.89 0.14
C ASN A 52 21.59 -4.82 1.22
N PHE A 53 20.43 -4.17 1.15
CA PHE A 53 20.07 -3.07 2.05
C PHE A 53 19.36 -3.55 3.31
N PHE A 54 18.32 -4.38 3.14
CA PHE A 54 17.49 -4.89 4.23
C PHE A 54 18.02 -6.22 4.77
N PRO A 55 17.77 -6.54 6.06
CA PRO A 55 18.11 -7.85 6.61
C PRO A 55 17.37 -8.96 5.87
N GLU A 56 18.06 -10.05 5.54
CA GLU A 56 17.46 -11.16 4.78
C GLU A 56 16.26 -11.78 5.52
N SER A 57 16.34 -11.86 6.84
CA SER A 57 15.24 -12.35 7.70
C SER A 57 13.95 -11.52 7.55
N LEU A 58 14.07 -10.21 7.32
CA LEU A 58 12.93 -9.32 7.09
C LEU A 58 12.28 -9.63 5.73
N LEU A 59 13.08 -9.78 4.68
CA LEU A 59 12.60 -10.10 3.33
C LEU A 59 11.96 -11.49 3.29
N VAL A 60 12.60 -12.50 3.88
CA VAL A 60 12.05 -13.87 3.99
C VAL A 60 10.71 -13.88 4.70
N ARG A 61 10.56 -13.10 5.78
CA ARG A 61 9.28 -12.99 6.49
C ARG A 61 8.18 -12.35 5.62
N VAL A 62 8.50 -11.31 4.85
CA VAL A 62 7.56 -10.69 3.92
C VAL A 62 7.13 -11.69 2.84
N ILE A 63 8.10 -12.40 2.25
CA ILE A 63 7.86 -13.47 1.26
C ILE A 63 6.94 -14.55 1.83
N ALA A 64 7.29 -15.11 2.99
CA ALA A 64 6.52 -16.17 3.63
C ALA A 64 5.06 -15.74 3.91
N ASN A 65 4.86 -14.50 4.35
CA ASN A 65 3.51 -13.95 4.55
C ASN A 65 2.71 -13.85 3.25
N HIS A 66 3.33 -13.45 2.14
CA HIS A 66 2.69 -13.41 0.83
C HIS A 66 2.33 -14.81 0.32
N TYR A 67 3.25 -15.77 0.43
CA TYR A 67 2.99 -17.17 0.07
C TYR A 67 1.83 -17.76 0.87
N HIS A 68 1.86 -17.62 2.20
CA HIS A 68 0.78 -18.11 3.05
C HIS A 68 -0.56 -17.45 2.72
N ALA A 69 -0.57 -16.14 2.44
CA ALA A 69 -1.79 -15.47 2.03
C ALA A 69 -2.31 -16.03 0.70
N LEU A 70 -1.45 -16.26 -0.29
CA LEU A 70 -1.83 -16.84 -1.58
C LEU A 70 -2.41 -18.26 -1.42
N GLU A 71 -1.78 -19.13 -0.62
CA GLU A 71 -2.27 -20.48 -0.32
C GLU A 71 -3.64 -20.47 0.36
N ASN A 72 -3.93 -19.45 1.16
CA ASN A 72 -5.19 -19.30 1.87
C ASN A 72 -6.20 -18.39 1.14
N GLY A 73 -6.13 -18.31 -0.19
CA GLY A 73 -7.10 -17.55 -1.01
C GLY A 73 -7.08 -16.04 -0.76
N GLY A 74 -5.92 -15.53 -0.34
CA GLY A 74 -5.61 -14.14 -0.02
C GLY A 74 -5.66 -13.80 1.48
N ASP A 75 -6.04 -14.73 2.36
CA ASP A 75 -6.26 -14.46 3.79
C ASP A 75 -4.94 -14.13 4.50
N MET A 76 -4.83 -12.92 5.07
CA MET A 76 -3.63 -12.46 5.75
C MET A 76 -3.65 -12.86 7.23
N ALA A 77 -3.77 -14.16 7.51
CA ALA A 77 -3.97 -14.73 8.85
C ALA A 77 -2.93 -14.30 9.90
N HIS A 78 -1.69 -14.09 9.47
CA HIS A 78 -0.57 -13.75 10.34
C HIS A 78 -0.45 -12.25 10.63
N VAL A 79 -1.32 -11.41 10.05
CA VAL A 79 -1.29 -9.98 10.28
C VAL A 79 -2.07 -9.62 11.54
N LYS A 80 -1.36 -9.18 12.57
CA LYS A 80 -1.93 -8.85 13.89
C LYS A 80 -2.15 -7.35 14.09
N ASP A 81 -1.36 -6.51 13.43
CA ASP A 81 -1.44 -5.06 13.54
C ASP A 81 -1.46 -4.39 12.16
N LEU A 82 -2.56 -3.73 11.85
CA LEU A 82 -2.72 -2.96 10.61
C LEU A 82 -1.69 -1.81 10.52
N THR A 83 -1.26 -1.27 11.65
CA THR A 83 -0.35 -0.12 11.73
C THR A 83 1.09 -0.49 11.43
N THR A 84 1.46 -1.77 11.42
CA THR A 84 2.84 -2.16 11.08
C THR A 84 2.88 -3.11 9.90
N GLN A 85 1.88 -3.98 9.77
CA GLN A 85 1.90 -5.10 8.83
C GLN A 85 0.88 -4.95 7.69
N GLY A 86 0.02 -3.94 7.74
CA GLY A 86 -0.94 -3.66 6.67
C GLY A 86 -0.27 -3.23 5.38
N VAL A 87 -0.80 -3.72 4.25
CA VAL A 87 -0.39 -3.24 2.92
C VAL A 87 -0.85 -1.79 2.78
N ARG A 88 0.02 -0.94 2.23
CA ARG A 88 -0.23 0.51 2.15
C ARG A 88 -0.02 1.04 0.74
N PHE A 89 -0.98 1.82 0.29
CA PHE A 89 -0.93 2.54 -0.97
C PHE A 89 -1.12 4.03 -0.72
N GLY A 90 -0.48 4.87 -1.52
CA GLY A 90 -0.56 6.32 -1.40
C GLY A 90 -1.09 6.98 -2.67
N LEU A 91 -1.82 8.06 -2.49
CA LEU A 91 -2.14 9.05 -3.51
C LEU A 91 -1.59 10.40 -3.04
N LEU A 92 -0.86 11.08 -3.92
CA LEU A 92 -0.43 12.46 -3.70
C LEU A 92 -1.38 13.38 -4.46
N PHE A 93 -2.19 14.13 -3.73
CA PHE A 93 -3.24 14.97 -4.29
C PHE A 93 -2.78 16.44 -4.29
N ASN A 94 -2.40 16.92 -5.47
CA ASN A 94 -1.95 18.28 -5.72
C ASN A 94 -3.10 19.20 -6.18
N GLN A 95 -2.84 20.50 -6.26
CA GLN A 95 -3.84 21.52 -6.60
C GLN A 95 -4.49 21.33 -7.98
N GLU A 96 -3.76 20.74 -8.93
CA GLU A 96 -4.19 20.50 -10.31
C GLU A 96 -5.24 19.38 -10.43
N TYR A 97 -5.31 18.47 -9.46
CA TYR A 97 -6.23 17.35 -9.54
C TYR A 97 -7.62 17.75 -9.05
N THR A 98 -8.62 17.59 -9.92
CA THR A 98 -10.04 17.51 -9.51
C THR A 98 -10.39 16.10 -9.06
N THR A 99 -9.80 15.10 -9.72
CA THR A 99 -9.90 13.68 -9.39
C THR A 99 -8.58 13.00 -9.70
N HIS A 100 -8.14 12.13 -8.80
CA HIS A 100 -6.95 11.31 -9.01
C HIS A 100 -7.24 9.90 -8.51
N SER A 101 -6.99 8.89 -9.33
CA SER A 101 -7.19 7.50 -8.96
C SER A 101 -6.05 6.61 -9.40
N LYS A 102 -5.91 5.49 -8.70
CA LYS A 102 -4.93 4.45 -8.98
C LYS A 102 -5.56 3.09 -8.75
N VAL A 103 -5.32 2.16 -9.66
CA VAL A 103 -5.70 0.77 -9.47
C VAL A 103 -4.59 0.03 -8.73
N ILE A 104 -5.00 -0.80 -7.78
CA ILE A 104 -4.13 -1.67 -7.00
C ILE A 104 -4.64 -3.12 -7.13
N ALA A 105 -3.71 -4.06 -7.23
CA ALA A 105 -4.00 -5.48 -7.38
C ALA A 105 -3.24 -6.26 -6.32
N ILE A 106 -3.94 -7.10 -5.54
CA ILE A 106 -3.37 -7.91 -4.47
C ILE A 106 -4.10 -9.24 -4.39
N TYR A 107 -3.36 -10.34 -4.52
CA TYR A 107 -3.87 -11.72 -4.46
C TYR A 107 -5.10 -11.94 -5.36
N GLY A 108 -5.09 -11.32 -6.54
CA GLY A 108 -6.17 -11.35 -7.52
C GLY A 108 -7.44 -10.56 -7.19
N PHE A 109 -7.40 -9.74 -6.15
CA PHE A 109 -8.42 -8.71 -5.92
C PHE A 109 -7.95 -7.36 -6.45
N PHE A 110 -8.87 -6.64 -7.09
CA PHE A 110 -8.61 -5.34 -7.70
C PHE A 110 -9.40 -4.27 -6.99
N PHE A 111 -8.71 -3.18 -6.64
CA PHE A 111 -9.32 -2.01 -6.04
C PHE A 111 -8.87 -0.75 -6.78
N GLU A 112 -9.77 0.21 -6.90
CA GLU A 112 -9.43 1.59 -7.23
C GLU A 112 -9.39 2.40 -5.93
N ILE A 113 -8.25 3.04 -5.66
CA ILE A 113 -8.17 4.12 -4.67
C ILE A 113 -8.37 5.44 -5.38
N LYS A 114 -9.16 6.34 -4.79
CA LYS A 114 -9.60 7.56 -5.45
C LYS A 114 -9.67 8.74 -4.48
N GLY A 115 -9.06 9.84 -4.89
CA GLY A 115 -9.23 11.17 -4.31
C GLY A 115 -10.09 12.04 -5.22
N VAL A 116 -10.96 12.84 -4.64
CA VAL A 116 -11.83 13.80 -5.34
C VAL A 116 -11.83 15.12 -4.60
N LYS A 117 -11.62 16.21 -5.31
CA LYS A 117 -11.80 17.58 -4.84
C LYS A 117 -13.22 18.04 -5.18
N HIS A 118 -14.01 18.39 -4.18
CA HIS A 118 -15.41 18.82 -4.36
C HIS A 118 -15.52 20.33 -4.51
N ASP A 119 -14.69 21.08 -3.79
CA ASP A 119 -14.64 22.54 -3.83
C ASP A 119 -13.19 23.03 -3.56
N THR A 120 -13.00 24.28 -3.19
CA THR A 120 -11.67 24.86 -2.92
C THR A 120 -10.92 24.20 -1.75
N THR A 121 -11.64 23.68 -0.75
CA THR A 121 -11.07 23.14 0.50
C THR A 121 -11.58 21.75 0.87
N SER A 122 -12.59 21.22 0.18
CA SER A 122 -13.27 19.97 0.48
C SER A 122 -12.76 18.85 -0.42
N TYR A 123 -12.33 17.77 0.22
CA TYR A 123 -11.78 16.60 -0.43
C TYR A 123 -12.43 15.33 0.10
N SER A 124 -12.52 14.30 -0.73
CA SER A 124 -12.85 12.96 -0.27
C SER A 124 -11.93 11.88 -0.83
N PHE A 125 -11.64 10.89 0.01
CA PHE A 125 -10.80 9.76 -0.33
C PHE A 125 -11.54 8.46 -0.03
N HIS A 126 -11.55 7.53 -0.99
CA HIS A 126 -12.19 6.24 -0.81
C HIS A 126 -11.48 5.16 -1.63
N MET A 127 -11.75 3.92 -1.23
CA MET A 127 -11.33 2.71 -1.90
C MET A 127 -12.58 1.99 -2.41
N GLN A 128 -12.53 1.45 -3.62
CA GLN A 128 -13.60 0.61 -4.13
C GLN A 128 -13.07 -0.62 -4.84
N ARG A 129 -13.72 -1.75 -4.63
CA ARG A 129 -13.45 -2.99 -5.35
C ARG A 129 -14.02 -2.89 -6.76
N ILE A 130 -13.23 -3.33 -7.73
CA ILE A 130 -13.58 -3.32 -9.15
C ILE A 130 -13.37 -4.72 -9.75
N ARG A 131 -13.99 -5.01 -10.89
CA ARG A 131 -13.69 -6.24 -11.64
C ARG A 131 -12.42 -6.03 -12.45
N HIS A 132 -11.74 -7.14 -12.74
CA HIS A 132 -10.64 -7.15 -13.70
C HIS A 132 -11.10 -6.70 -15.10
N THR A 133 -12.37 -6.90 -15.46
CA THR A 133 -12.97 -6.48 -16.74
C THR A 133 -13.36 -5.00 -16.78
N ASP A 134 -13.50 -4.33 -15.64
CA ASP A 134 -13.89 -2.91 -15.59
C ASP A 134 -12.69 -1.98 -15.86
N LEU A 135 -11.50 -2.55 -16.06
CA LEU A 135 -10.27 -1.82 -16.32
C LEU A 135 -10.23 -1.38 -17.79
N GLU A 136 -10.48 -0.10 -18.05
CA GLU A 136 -10.39 0.50 -19.40
C GLU A 136 -8.98 0.37 -20.01
N PHE A 137 -7.96 0.14 -19.18
CA PHE A 137 -6.58 -0.08 -19.61
C PHE A 137 -6.17 -1.52 -19.32
N ALA A 138 -6.21 -2.35 -20.36
CA ALA A 138 -5.46 -3.60 -20.45
C ALA A 138 -3.95 -3.30 -20.48
N SER A 139 -3.41 -2.80 -19.36
CA SER A 139 -1.98 -2.57 -19.22
C SER A 139 -1.27 -3.90 -18.98
N SER A 140 -0.01 -4.00 -19.43
CA SER A 140 0.94 -5.10 -19.18
C SER A 140 1.15 -5.46 -17.70
N VAL A 141 0.55 -4.71 -16.76
CA VAL A 141 0.49 -5.05 -15.33
C VAL A 141 -0.29 -6.35 -15.09
N TYR A 142 -1.22 -6.72 -15.98
CA TYR A 142 -2.24 -7.74 -15.70
C TYR A 142 -2.13 -9.05 -16.46
N GLU A 143 -1.35 -9.13 -17.55
CA GLU A 143 -1.28 -10.35 -18.39
C GLU A 143 -0.88 -11.61 -17.63
N HIS A 144 -0.25 -11.45 -16.45
CA HIS A 144 0.20 -12.56 -15.59
C HIS A 144 -0.34 -12.48 -14.16
N SER A 145 -1.37 -11.66 -13.92
CA SER A 145 -1.94 -11.51 -12.57
C SER A 145 -2.93 -12.63 -12.27
N THR A 146 -2.86 -13.19 -11.06
CA THR A 146 -3.92 -14.07 -10.56
C THR A 146 -5.24 -13.30 -10.48
N ILE A 147 -6.36 -13.97 -10.71
CA ILE A 147 -7.70 -13.38 -10.60
C ILE A 147 -8.47 -14.17 -9.55
N SER A 148 -8.94 -13.48 -8.51
CA SER A 148 -9.80 -14.09 -7.50
C SER A 148 -11.26 -14.03 -7.94
N LEU A 149 -11.93 -15.18 -7.93
CA LEU A 149 -13.35 -15.31 -8.28
C LEU A 149 -14.30 -15.12 -7.08
N ARG A 150 -13.77 -14.87 -5.87
CA ARG A 150 -14.61 -14.72 -4.67
C ARG A 150 -15.57 -13.54 -4.83
N ALA A 151 -16.86 -13.73 -4.55
CA ALA A 151 -17.87 -12.68 -4.68
C ALA A 151 -17.62 -11.47 -3.75
N GLU A 152 -17.09 -11.73 -2.55
CA GLU A 152 -16.83 -10.72 -1.53
C GLU A 152 -15.45 -10.91 -0.90
N ARG A 153 -14.94 -9.83 -0.30
CA ARG A 153 -13.69 -9.86 0.46
C ARG A 153 -13.83 -9.11 1.77
N LEU A 154 -13.57 -9.77 2.90
CA LEU A 154 -13.53 -9.08 4.19
C LEU A 154 -12.21 -8.33 4.33
N VAL A 155 -12.30 -7.00 4.46
CA VAL A 155 -11.14 -6.12 4.53
C VAL A 155 -11.20 -5.31 5.81
N THR A 156 -10.10 -5.31 6.55
CA THR A 156 -9.87 -4.35 7.63
C THR A 156 -8.96 -3.26 7.09
N TYR A 157 -9.41 -2.01 7.10
CA TYR A 157 -8.72 -0.89 6.45
C TYR A 157 -8.77 0.39 7.28
N GLU A 158 -7.88 1.32 6.92
CA GLU A 158 -7.85 2.69 7.42
C GLU A 158 -7.41 3.61 6.28
N ILE A 159 -8.10 4.72 6.10
CA ILE A 159 -7.71 5.80 5.19
C ILE A 159 -7.22 6.96 6.05
N ARG A 160 -6.02 7.46 5.76
CA ARG A 160 -5.46 8.67 6.39
C ARG A 160 -5.13 9.71 5.35
N ALA A 161 -5.36 10.97 5.65
CA ALA A 161 -4.89 12.09 4.85
C ALA A 161 -4.00 13.00 5.71
N ARG A 162 -2.88 13.44 5.14
CA ARG A 162 -1.93 14.35 5.79
C ARG A 162 -1.60 15.51 4.88
N THR A 163 -1.54 16.69 5.47
CA THR A 163 -1.09 17.89 4.76
C THR A 163 -0.46 18.89 5.73
N LEU A 164 0.29 19.84 5.20
CA LEU A 164 0.95 20.88 5.96
C LEU A 164 0.16 22.19 5.82
N VAL A 165 -0.24 22.78 6.94
CA VAL A 165 -0.94 24.07 7.00
C VAL A 165 -0.21 24.94 8.01
N ASP A 166 0.26 26.11 7.59
CA ASP A 166 0.98 27.08 8.43
C ASP A 166 2.15 26.43 9.22
N GLY A 167 2.90 25.54 8.55
CA GLY A 167 4.03 24.82 9.13
C GLY A 167 3.65 23.71 10.12
N LYS A 168 2.36 23.40 10.32
CA LYS A 168 1.87 22.32 11.19
C LYS A 168 1.23 21.21 10.38
N TRP A 169 1.56 19.97 10.73
CA TRP A 169 0.93 18.80 10.12
C TRP A 169 -0.50 18.65 10.64
N GLN A 170 -1.44 18.55 9.70
CA GLN A 170 -2.81 18.12 9.95
C GLN A 170 -2.96 16.66 9.52
N GLU A 171 -3.60 15.85 10.37
CA GLU A 171 -3.91 14.44 10.08
C GLU A 171 -5.42 14.21 10.20
N PHE A 172 -5.97 13.51 9.22
CA PHE A 172 -7.37 13.08 9.17
C PHE A 172 -7.41 11.56 8.98
N THR A 173 -8.35 10.87 9.62
CA THR A 173 -8.48 9.40 9.51
C THR A 173 -9.93 8.93 9.53
N THR A 174 -10.20 7.79 8.89
CA THR A 174 -11.47 7.05 9.05
C THR A 174 -11.52 6.20 10.31
N ASN A 175 -10.42 6.11 11.06
CA ASN A 175 -10.12 5.00 11.96
C ASN A 175 -10.11 3.65 11.23
N GLN A 176 -9.84 2.59 11.98
CA GLN A 176 -9.89 1.23 11.47
C GLN A 176 -11.35 0.80 11.26
N ILE A 177 -11.68 0.37 10.05
CA ILE A 177 -13.00 -0.13 9.66
C ILE A 177 -12.84 -1.55 9.12
N LYS A 178 -13.73 -2.45 9.54
CA LYS A 178 -13.83 -3.81 9.00
C LYS A 178 -15.11 -3.93 8.18
N GLN A 179 -14.97 -4.24 6.89
CA GLN A 179 -16.10 -4.25 5.94
C GLN A 179 -15.92 -5.32 4.87
N LYS A 180 -17.03 -5.87 4.37
CA LYS A 180 -17.03 -6.70 3.17
C LYS A 180 -17.04 -5.84 1.92
N PHE A 181 -16.15 -6.18 0.98
CA PHE A 181 -16.03 -5.59 -0.34
C PHE A 181 -16.54 -6.55 -1.40
N GLY A 182 -17.77 -6.31 -1.88
CA GLY A 182 -18.37 -7.05 -2.99
C GLY A 182 -18.16 -6.37 -4.33
N LEU A 183 -18.80 -6.92 -5.38
CA LEU A 183 -18.89 -6.29 -6.70
C LEU A 183 -20.20 -5.51 -6.91
N LEU A 184 -21.15 -5.65 -5.99
CA LEU A 184 -22.41 -4.89 -5.99
C LEU A 184 -22.16 -3.45 -5.53
N LYS A 185 -22.87 -2.48 -6.11
CA LYS A 185 -22.70 -1.05 -5.81
C LYS A 185 -22.78 -0.71 -4.31
N SER A 186 -23.60 -1.42 -3.55
CA SER A 186 -23.80 -1.18 -2.12
C SER A 186 -22.63 -1.68 -1.25
N SER A 187 -21.88 -2.68 -1.70
CA SER A 187 -20.79 -3.29 -0.92
C SER A 187 -19.43 -3.13 -1.57
N CYS A 188 -19.32 -2.52 -2.75
CA CYS A 188 -18.03 -2.38 -3.42
C CYS A 188 -17.15 -1.27 -2.86
N LYS A 189 -17.69 -0.32 -2.09
CA LYS A 189 -17.00 0.93 -1.73
C LYS A 189 -16.80 1.07 -0.23
N SER A 190 -15.66 1.63 0.15
CA SER A 190 -15.32 1.98 1.53
C SER A 190 -16.13 3.18 2.01
N HIS A 191 -16.15 3.39 3.32
CA HIS A 191 -16.47 4.69 3.87
C HIS A 191 -15.47 5.71 3.31
N ALA A 192 -15.98 6.89 2.91
CA ALA A 192 -15.14 7.95 2.37
C ALA A 192 -14.58 8.79 3.52
N LEU A 193 -13.27 9.00 3.54
CA LEU A 193 -12.65 10.04 4.35
C LEU A 193 -12.98 11.38 3.72
N LYS A 194 -13.84 12.18 4.35
CA LYS A 194 -14.14 13.55 3.93
C LYS A 194 -13.35 14.52 4.80
N ILE A 195 -12.65 15.46 4.19
CA ILE A 195 -11.82 16.43 4.90
C ILE A 195 -12.05 17.83 4.35
N GLN A 196 -11.82 18.82 5.20
CA GLN A 196 -11.76 20.24 4.83
C GLN A 196 -10.39 20.78 5.20
N THR A 197 -9.64 21.28 4.22
CA THR A 197 -8.31 21.85 4.45
C THR A 197 -7.91 22.78 3.31
N VAL A 198 -7.11 23.78 3.64
CA VAL A 198 -6.39 24.63 2.68
C VAL A 198 -5.01 24.08 2.33
N GLY A 199 -4.54 23.06 3.07
CA GLY A 199 -3.23 22.47 2.91
C GLY A 199 -3.12 21.66 1.63
N ILE A 200 -2.07 21.93 0.86
CA ILE A 200 -1.67 21.18 -0.33
C ILE A 200 -0.14 21.05 -0.35
N PRO A 201 0.42 19.92 -0.83
CA PRO A 201 -0.29 18.74 -1.29
C PRO A 201 -0.91 17.93 -0.14
N ILE A 202 -1.91 17.10 -0.46
CA ILE A 202 -2.51 16.14 0.48
C ILE A 202 -1.98 14.75 0.16
N TYR A 203 -1.29 14.14 1.10
CA TYR A 203 -0.90 12.74 1.01
C TYR A 203 -1.98 11.86 1.63
N ALA A 204 -2.73 11.14 0.80
CA ALA A 204 -3.72 10.17 1.24
C ALA A 204 -3.11 8.75 1.22
N SER A 205 -3.13 8.08 2.37
CA SER A 205 -2.67 6.70 2.51
C SER A 205 -3.84 5.77 2.80
N PHE A 206 -3.86 4.63 2.12
CA PHE A 206 -4.85 3.57 2.26
C PHE A 206 -4.11 2.36 2.80
N SER A 207 -4.35 2.03 4.06
CA SER A 207 -3.76 0.85 4.71
C SER A 207 -4.84 -0.21 4.82
N PHE A 208 -4.59 -1.44 4.38
CA PHE A 208 -5.56 -2.51 4.57
C PHE A 208 -4.93 -3.89 4.73
N VAL A 209 -5.73 -4.83 5.20
CA VAL A 209 -5.43 -6.25 5.25
C VAL A 209 -6.67 -7.03 4.87
N PHE A 210 -6.47 -8.16 4.22
CA PHE A 210 -7.56 -9.09 4.00
C PHE A 210 -7.73 -9.98 5.22
N SER A 211 -8.82 -9.74 5.95
CA SER A 211 -9.12 -10.47 7.17
C SER A 211 -9.57 -11.88 6.86
N LEU A 212 -9.45 -12.78 7.84
CA LEU A 212 -10.05 -14.10 7.79
C LEU A 212 -11.54 -13.97 7.48
N SER A 213 -11.96 -14.62 6.39
CA SER A 213 -13.32 -14.53 5.84
C SER A 213 -14.27 -15.52 6.50
#